data_AF-A0A920KGE0-F1
#
_entry.id   AF-A0A920KGE0-F1
#
_cell.length_a   1.000
_cell.length_b   1.000
_cell.length_c   1.000
_cell.angle_alpha   90.00
_cell.angle_beta   90.00
_cell.angle_gamma   90.00
#
_symmetry.space_group_name_H-M   'P 1'
#
loop_
_entity.id
_entity.type
_entity.pdbx_description
1 polymer ?
#
loop_
_entity_poly.entity_id
_entity_poly.type
_entity_poly.pdbx_seq_one_letter_code
_entity_poly.pdbx_strand_id
1 'polypeptide(L)'
;MWVMDFGGLKPIKAWLEDLFDHTLLINEDDPELEFFQEMEKRDLCRLRVMPNVGMEGSAKYVFEYIDQWVKKETGNRVSLYSVECRENEKNSAIFIRPEASSSQK
;
A
#
# COMPACT_ATOMS: atom_id res chain seq x y z
N MET A 1 -26.75 0.31 10.20
CA MET A 1 -26.29 0.05 8.81
C MET A 1 -24.77 -0.06 8.85
N TRP A 2 -24.20 -1.13 8.33
CA TRP A 2 -22.75 -1.30 8.27
C TRP A 2 -22.18 -0.58 7.04
N VAL A 3 -20.97 -0.04 7.14
CA VAL A 3 -20.29 0.59 6.00
C VAL A 3 -19.90 -0.49 4.99
N MET A 4 -19.20 -1.54 5.45
CA MET A 4 -18.81 -2.73 4.70
C MET A 4 -18.69 -3.92 5.66
N ASP A 5 -18.87 -5.15 5.17
CA ASP A 5 -18.66 -6.37 5.95
C ASP A 5 -17.16 -6.69 6.08
N PHE A 6 -16.72 -7.10 7.27
CA PHE A 6 -15.30 -7.43 7.51
C PHE A 6 -14.82 -8.66 6.71
N GLY A 7 -15.70 -9.61 6.43
CA GLY A 7 -15.41 -10.75 5.56
C GLY A 7 -15.11 -10.32 4.12
N GLY A 8 -15.63 -9.18 3.68
CA GLY A 8 -15.30 -8.55 2.40
C GLY A 8 -13.87 -8.05 2.32
N LEU A 9 -13.14 -7.90 3.43
CA LEU A 9 -11.75 -7.39 3.45
C LEU A 9 -10.69 -8.49 3.22
N LYS A 10 -11.09 -9.76 3.10
CA LYS A 10 -10.17 -10.88 2.83
C LYS A 10 -9.27 -10.65 1.61
N PRO A 11 -9.75 -10.11 0.48
CA PRO A 11 -8.88 -9.82 -0.67
C PRO A 11 -7.81 -8.77 -0.37
N ILE A 12 -8.13 -7.75 0.43
CA ILE A 12 -7.14 -6.74 0.86
C ILE A 12 -6.06 -7.41 1.71
N LYS A 13 -6.45 -8.26 2.65
CA LYS A 13 -5.50 -9.01 3.48
C LYS A 13 -4.56 -9.87 2.62
N ALA A 14 -5.11 -10.65 1.69
CA ALA A 14 -4.31 -11.50 0.81
C ALA A 14 -3.34 -10.69 -0.07
N TRP A 15 -3.77 -9.51 -0.54
CA TRP A 15 -2.91 -8.61 -1.29
C TRP A 15 -1.77 -8.03 -0.43
N LEU A 16 -2.05 -7.64 0.82
CA LEU A 16 -1.02 -7.18 1.76
C LEU A 16 -0.02 -8.29 2.08
N GLU A 17 -0.48 -9.53 2.27
CA GLU A 17 0.39 -10.69 2.50
C GLU A 17 1.29 -10.96 1.28
N ASP A 18 0.75 -10.95 0.06
CA ASP A 18 1.56 -11.15 -1.16
C ASP A 18 2.59 -10.02 -1.41
N LEU A 19 2.25 -8.80 -0.99
CA LEU A 19 3.10 -7.63 -1.18
C LEU A 19 4.19 -7.50 -0.13
N PHE A 20 3.91 -7.81 1.14
CA PHE A 20 4.80 -7.49 2.26
C PHE A 20 5.35 -8.71 3.01
N ASP A 21 4.63 -9.84 3.02
CA ASP A 21 5.04 -10.98 3.84
C ASP A 21 6.18 -11.74 3.16
N HIS A 22 7.29 -11.89 3.88
CA HIS A 22 8.50 -12.57 3.41
C HIS A 22 9.02 -12.04 2.04
N THR A 23 8.85 -10.74 1.79
CA THR A 23 9.36 -10.04 0.60
C THR A 23 10.48 -9.07 0.95
N LEU A 24 11.32 -8.75 -0.03
CA LEU A 24 12.31 -7.67 0.03
C LEU A 24 11.78 -6.47 -0.76
N LEU A 25 11.56 -5.35 -0.09
CA LEU A 25 11.14 -4.10 -0.73
C LEU A 25 12.36 -3.24 -1.07
N ILE A 26 12.46 -2.75 -2.31
CA ILE A 26 13.53 -1.87 -2.77
C ILE A 26 12.93 -0.69 -3.55
N ASN A 27 13.53 0.49 -3.44
CA ASN A 27 13.10 1.65 -4.22
C ASN A 27 13.43 1.47 -5.71
N GLU A 28 12.61 2.03 -6.59
CA GLU A 28 12.87 2.02 -8.04
C GLU A 28 14.13 2.79 -8.46
N ASP A 29 14.59 3.73 -7.62
CA ASP A 29 15.78 4.55 -7.85
C ASP A 29 17.02 4.08 -7.07
N ASP A 30 16.97 2.88 -6.47
CA ASP A 30 18.11 2.31 -5.74
C ASP A 30 19.29 2.02 -6.69
N PRO A 31 20.51 2.52 -6.39
CA PRO A 31 21.67 2.32 -7.26
C PRO A 31 22.07 0.84 -7.44
N GLU A 32 21.69 -0.03 -6.50
CA GLU A 32 21.98 -1.47 -6.51
C GLU A 32 20.78 -2.31 -6.97
N LEU A 33 19.76 -1.69 -7.60
CA LEU A 33 18.54 -2.39 -8.04
C LEU A 33 18.85 -3.62 -8.92
N GLU A 34 19.83 -3.52 -9.81
CA GLU A 34 20.25 -4.65 -10.66
C GLU A 34 20.75 -5.85 -9.85
N PHE A 35 21.50 -5.60 -8.78
CA PHE A 35 21.99 -6.65 -7.88
C PHE A 35 20.82 -7.36 -7.18
N PHE A 36 19.82 -6.62 -6.69
CA PHE A 36 18.65 -7.23 -6.06
C PHE A 36 17.81 -8.04 -7.06
N GLN A 37 17.71 -7.59 -8.32
CA GLN A 37 17.05 -8.37 -9.37
C GLN A 37 17.82 -9.66 -9.68
N GLU A 38 19.15 -9.66 -9.61
CA GLU A 38 19.93 -10.90 -9.70
C GLU A 38 19.68 -11.84 -8.52
N MET A 39 19.54 -11.32 -7.30
CA MET A 39 19.21 -12.13 -6.13
C MET A 39 17.85 -12.82 -6.29
N GLU A 40 16.85 -12.11 -6.80
CA GLU A 40 15.53 -12.68 -7.09
C GLU A 40 15.61 -13.77 -8.17
N LYS A 41 16.37 -13.55 -9.26
CA LYS A 41 16.59 -14.58 -10.31
C LYS A 41 17.24 -15.86 -9.79
N ARG A 42 18.00 -15.75 -8.70
CA ARG A 42 18.64 -16.88 -8.00
C ARG A 42 17.75 -17.49 -6.92
N ASP A 43 16.49 -17.07 -6.82
CA ASP A 43 15.50 -17.53 -5.82
C ASP A 43 15.96 -17.30 -4.37
N LEU A 44 16.76 -16.25 -4.13
CA LEU A 44 17.27 -15.90 -2.80
C LEU A 44 16.28 -15.02 -2.01
N CYS A 45 15.48 -14.24 -2.71
CA CYS A 45 14.45 -13.38 -2.12
C CYS A 45 13.31 -13.16 -3.13
N ARG A 46 12.16 -12.72 -2.62
CA ARG A 46 11.05 -12.23 -3.45
C ARG A 46 11.11 -10.72 -3.47
N LEU A 47 11.49 -10.13 -4.60
CA LEU A 47 11.70 -8.70 -4.70
C LEU A 47 10.37 -7.98 -4.98
N ARG A 48 10.21 -6.80 -4.41
CA ARG A 48 9.15 -5.86 -4.72
C ARG A 48 9.78 -4.49 -4.92
N VAL A 49 9.69 -3.99 -6.14
CA VAL A 49 10.18 -2.66 -6.48
C VAL A 49 9.04 -1.67 -6.27
N MET A 50 9.27 -0.65 -5.46
CA MET A 50 8.28 0.37 -5.11
C MET A 50 8.83 1.78 -5.38
N PRO A 51 7.97 2.78 -5.65
CA PRO A 51 8.44 4.16 -5.85
C PRO A 51 9.10 4.75 -4.60
N ASN A 52 8.64 4.37 -3.41
CA ASN A 52 9.23 4.76 -2.13
C ASN A 52 8.82 3.75 -1.04
N VAL A 53 9.80 3.03 -0.50
CA VAL A 53 9.64 1.98 0.52
C VAL A 53 9.46 2.54 1.93
N GLY A 54 9.79 3.82 2.17
CA GLY A 54 9.59 4.46 3.46
C GLY A 54 8.12 4.41 3.91
N MET A 55 7.87 4.57 5.21
CA MET A 55 6.51 4.42 5.76
C MET A 55 5.50 5.40 5.16
N GLU A 56 5.92 6.63 4.84
CA GLU A 56 5.09 7.63 4.16
C GLU A 56 4.70 7.17 2.74
N GLY A 57 5.68 6.66 1.98
CA GLY A 57 5.49 6.11 0.65
C GLY A 57 4.60 4.87 0.65
N SER A 58 4.85 3.96 1.59
CA SER A 58 4.07 2.75 1.82
C SER A 58 2.62 3.08 2.18
N ALA A 59 2.37 4.01 3.10
CA ALA A 59 1.01 4.41 3.48
C ALA A 59 0.24 5.01 2.31
N LYS A 60 0.90 5.85 1.49
CA LYS A 60 0.32 6.39 0.27
C LYS A 60 0.01 5.29 -0.76
N TYR A 61 0.96 4.40 -1.02
CA TYR A 61 0.82 3.30 -1.98
C TYR A 61 -0.35 2.38 -1.60
N VAL A 62 -0.43 1.99 -0.34
CA VAL A 62 -1.52 1.17 0.21
C VAL A 62 -2.86 1.91 0.13
N PHE A 63 -2.88 3.21 0.44
CA PHE A 63 -4.10 4.03 0.33
C PHE A 63 -4.62 4.07 -1.11
N GLU A 64 -3.76 4.34 -2.09
CA GLU A 64 -4.16 4.46 -3.49
C GLU A 64 -4.75 3.15 -4.04
N TYR A 65 -4.12 2.02 -3.72
CA TYR A 65 -4.62 0.70 -4.11
C TYR A 65 -5.98 0.38 -3.46
N ILE A 66 -6.06 0.49 -2.12
CA ILE A 66 -7.27 0.11 -1.38
C ILE A 66 -8.42 1.05 -1.71
N ASP A 67 -8.18 2.36 -1.91
CA ASP A 67 -9.25 3.30 -2.27
C ASP A 67 -9.90 2.93 -3.60
N GLN A 68 -9.10 2.60 -4.61
CA GLN A 68 -9.60 2.16 -5.91
C GLN A 68 -10.38 0.85 -5.78
N TRP A 69 -9.85 -0.10 -5.00
CA TRP A 69 -10.48 -1.40 -4.77
C TRP A 69 -11.84 -1.26 -4.07
N VAL A 70 -11.91 -0.51 -2.97
CA VAL A 70 -13.14 -0.31 -2.18
C VAL A 70 -14.21 0.42 -2.99
N LYS A 71 -13.83 1.44 -3.75
CA LYS A 71 -14.77 2.15 -4.65
C LYS A 71 -15.38 1.22 -5.68
N LYS A 72 -14.56 0.36 -6.29
CA LYS A 72 -15.01 -0.62 -7.27
C LYS A 72 -15.96 -1.65 -6.65
N GLU A 73 -15.58 -2.22 -5.50
CA GLU A 73 -16.34 -3.28 -4.83
C GLU A 73 -17.69 -2.78 -4.29
N THR A 74 -17.75 -1.52 -3.85
CA THR A 74 -18.94 -0.96 -3.20
C THR A 74 -19.78 -0.07 -4.11
N GLY A 75 -19.43 0.05 -5.39
CA GLY A 75 -20.12 0.94 -6.33
C GLY A 75 -20.05 2.41 -5.90
N ASN A 76 -18.88 2.87 -5.45
CA ASN A 76 -18.61 4.20 -4.90
C ASN A 76 -19.37 4.57 -3.62
N ARG A 77 -20.01 3.61 -2.94
CA ARG A 77 -20.72 3.84 -1.67
C ARG A 77 -19.77 4.04 -0.49
N VAL A 78 -18.58 3.45 -0.56
CA VAL A 78 -17.57 3.52 0.49
C VAL A 78 -16.29 4.15 -0.06
N SER A 79 -15.65 4.98 0.77
CA SER A 79 -14.38 5.63 0.47
C SER A 79 -13.41 5.42 1.63
N LEU A 80 -12.14 5.16 1.31
CA LEU A 80 -11.09 5.05 2.32
C LEU A 80 -10.79 6.44 2.92
N TYR A 81 -10.73 6.56 4.24
CA TYR A 81 -10.43 7.86 4.88
C TYR A 81 -8.93 8.05 5.10
N SER A 82 -8.28 7.04 5.67
CA SER A 82 -6.84 7.07 5.94
C SER A 82 -6.26 5.65 5.95
N VAL A 83 -4.94 5.57 5.82
CA VAL A 83 -4.12 4.37 6.04
C VAL A 83 -2.98 4.73 6.95
N GLU A 84 -2.74 3.90 7.97
CA GLU A 84 -1.55 3.96 8.80
C GLU A 84 -0.65 2.77 8.50
N CYS A 85 0.60 3.04 8.16
CA CYS A 85 1.66 2.04 8.09
C CYS A 85 2.59 2.23 9.29
N ARG A 86 2.94 1.13 9.96
CA ARG A 86 3.75 1.14 11.16
C ARG A 86 4.85 0.10 11.03
N GLU A 87 6.09 0.57 11.08
CA GLU A 87 7.27 -0.30 11.07
C GLU A 87 7.59 -0.78 12.49
N ASN A 88 7.56 0.13 13.46
CA ASN A 88 7.82 -0.16 14.87
C ASN A 88 7.07 0.84 15.78
N GLU A 89 7.30 0.78 17.10
CA GLU A 89 6.61 1.66 18.06
C GLU A 89 6.92 3.15 17.84
N LYS A 90 8.09 3.49 17.29
CA LYS A 90 8.59 4.85 17.10
C LYS A 90 8.45 5.36 15.67
N ASN A 91 8.22 4.47 14.70
CA ASN A 91 8.15 4.79 13.28
C ASN A 91 6.81 4.30 12.69
N SER A 92 5.96 5.27 12.38
CA SER A 92 4.70 5.08 11.68
C SER A 92 4.40 6.31 10.83
N ALA A 93 3.71 6.10 9.71
CA ALA A 93 3.21 7.17 8.87
C ALA A 93 1.72 6.97 8.59
N ILE A 94 0.98 8.08 8.51
CA ILE A 94 -0.45 8.07 8.21
C ILE A 94 -0.67 8.89 6.94
N PHE A 95 -1.28 8.26 5.95
CA PHE A 95 -1.81 8.97 4.78
C PHE A 95 -3.30 9.21 4.97
N ILE A 96 -3.72 10.47 4.90
CA ILE A 96 -5.11 10.89 5.03
C ILE A 96 -5.58 11.39 3.68
N ARG A 97 -6.81 11.03 3.28
CA ARG A 97 -7.41 11.55 2.05
C ARG A 97 -7.34 13.08 2.04
N PRO A 98 -6.75 13.70 1.01
CA PRO A 98 -6.78 15.15 0.89
C PRO A 98 -8.24 15.60 0.69
N GLU A 99 -8.65 16.64 1.41
CA GLU A 99 -9.96 17.24 1.17
C GLU A 99 -10.01 17.73 -0.27
N ALA A 100 -11.08 17.40 -0.99
CA ALA A 100 -11.30 17.97 -2.30
C ALA A 100 -11.34 19.49 -2.13
N SER A 101 -10.36 20.20 -2.67
CA SER A 101 -10.41 21.66 -2.77
C SER A 101 -11.71 21.99 -3.49
N SER A 102 -12.71 22.42 -2.74
CA SER A 102 -13.90 23.07 -3.26
C SER A 102 -13.43 24.10 -4.28
N SER A 103 -13.80 23.90 -5.55
CA SER A 103 -13.58 24.86 -6.61
C SER A 103 -13.96 26.24 -6.08
N GLN A 104 -12.96 27.12 -5.94
CA GLN A 104 -13.21 28.54 -5.71
C GLN A 104 -14.02 29.02 -6.90
N LYS A 105 -15.30 29.32 -6.64
CA LYS A 105 -16.10 30.21 -7.49
C LYS A 105 -15.69 31.64 -7.21
#